data_AF-A0A940WJK5-F1
#
_entry.id   AF-A0A940WJK5-F1
#
_cell.length_a   1.000
_cell.length_b   1.000
_cell.length_c   1.000
_cell.angle_alpha   90.00
_cell.angle_beta   90.00
_cell.angle_gamma   90.00
#
_symmetry.space_group_name_H-M   'P 1'
#
loop_
_entity.id
_entity.type
_entity.pdbx_description
1 polymer ?
#
loop_
_entity_poly.entity_id
_entity_poly.type
_entity_poly.pdbx_seq_one_letter_code
_entity_poly.pdbx_strand_id
1 'polypeptide(L)' 'MTGIREAKAALQQAEQRAKLQAKAIIDAARIDLGRAILKARSDGIPQKDIAEVLQLTREQVRRLQVAAQKAGDTAES' A
#
# COMPACT_ATOMS: atom_id res chain seq x y z
N MET A 1 -26.56 -25.28 21.20
CA MET A 1 -26.51 -24.11 20.28
C MET A 1 -25.35 -23.13 20.56
N THR A 2 -24.61 -23.28 21.66
CA THR A 2 -23.46 -22.41 22.03
C THR A 2 -22.25 -22.56 21.10
N GLY A 3 -21.84 -23.79 20.78
CA GLY A 3 -20.66 -24.02 19.92
C GLY A 3 -20.75 -23.45 18.50
N ILE A 4 -21.94 -23.39 17.89
CA ILE A 4 -22.14 -22.76 16.56
C ILE A 4 -21.95 -21.24 16.63
N ARG A 5 -22.42 -20.60 17.71
CA ARG A 5 -22.27 -19.15 17.91
C ARG A 5 -20.80 -18.79 18.16
N GLU A 6 -20.10 -19.58 18.96
CA GLU A 6 -18.66 -19.43 19.19
C GLU A 6 -17.85 -19.63 17.91
N ALA A 7 -18.16 -20.67 17.13
CA ALA A 7 -17.52 -20.89 15.83
C ALA A 7 -17.76 -19.72 14.86
N LYS A 8 -18.97 -19.15 14.83
CA LYS A 8 -19.29 -17.95 14.03
C LYS A 8 -18.48 -16.74 14.49
N ALA A 9 -18.36 -16.50 15.80
CA ALA A 9 -17.57 -15.39 16.33
C ALA A 9 -16.07 -15.55 16.01
N ALA A 10 -15.54 -16.78 16.14
CA ALA A 10 -14.16 -17.09 15.76
C ALA A 10 -13.91 -16.84 14.27
N LEU A 11 -14.85 -17.23 13.39
CA LEU A 11 -14.76 -16.96 11.96
C LEU A 11 -14.73 -15.44 11.67
N GLN A 12 -15.63 -14.66 12.27
CA GLN A 12 -15.66 -13.21 12.10
C GLN A 12 -14.36 -12.54 12.56
N GLN A 13 -13.77 -13.00 13.67
CA GLN A 13 -12.48 -12.50 14.13
C GLN A 13 -11.35 -12.87 13.17
N ALA A 14 -11.34 -14.10 12.65
CA ALA A 14 -10.34 -14.54 11.67
C ALA A 14 -10.43 -13.72 10.37
N GLU A 15 -11.64 -13.48 9.86
CA GLU A 15 -11.87 -12.64 8.68
C GLU A 15 -11.39 -11.20 8.91
N GLN A 16 -11.66 -10.63 10.08
CA GLN A 16 -11.22 -9.28 10.41
C GLN A 16 -9.68 -9.20 10.46
N ARG A 17 -9.02 -10.18 11.08
CA ARG A 17 -7.55 -10.26 11.12
C ARG A 17 -6.98 -10.40 9.71
N ALA A 18 -7.55 -11.26 8.88
CA ALA A 18 -7.13 -11.44 7.50
C ALA A 18 -7.24 -10.14 6.69
N LYS A 19 -8.34 -9.39 6.84
CA LYS A 19 -8.51 -8.08 6.18
C LYS A 19 -7.44 -7.07 6.62
N LEU A 20 -7.13 -7.02 7.91
CA LEU A 20 -6.08 -6.12 8.44
C LEU A 20 -4.69 -6.49 7.93
N GLN A 21 -4.36 -7.79 7.89
CA GLN A 21 -3.09 -8.28 7.35
C GLN A 21 -2.97 -8.00 5.85
N ALA A 22 -4.01 -8.30 5.08
CA ALA A 22 -4.04 -8.02 3.64
C ALA A 22 -3.87 -6.52 3.37
N LYS A 23 -4.53 -5.67 4.17
CA LYS A 23 -4.35 -4.22 4.08
C LYS A 23 -2.89 -3.81 4.36
N ALA A 24 -2.28 -4.34 5.41
CA ALA A 24 -0.88 -4.02 5.74
C ALA A 24 0.09 -4.43 4.62
N ILE A 25 -0.12 -5.61 4.01
CA ILE A 25 0.67 -6.09 2.87
C ILE A 25 0.51 -5.16 1.67
N ILE A 26 -0.73 -4.77 1.34
CA ILE A 26 -1.01 -3.86 0.22
C ILE A 26 -0.38 -2.48 0.46
N ASP A 27 -0.49 -1.95 1.68
CA ASP A 27 0.06 -0.64 2.03
C ASP A 27 1.60 -0.67 1.96
N ALA A 28 2.25 -1.74 2.41
CA ALA A 28 3.69 -1.93 2.25
C ALA A 28 4.10 -1.98 0.76
N ALA A 29 3.40 -2.78 -0.05
CA ALA A 29 3.67 -2.87 -1.49
C ALA A 29 3.51 -1.53 -2.21
N ARG A 30 2.52 -0.70 -1.79
CA ARG A 30 2.34 0.66 -2.32
C ARG A 30 3.48 1.59 -1.94
N ILE A 31 4.01 1.48 -0.72
CA ILE A 31 5.18 2.25 -0.29
C ILE A 31 6.39 1.86 -1.13
N ASP A 32 6.63 0.57 -1.35
CA ASP A 32 7.75 0.09 -2.17
C ASP A 32 7.63 0.53 -3.63
N LEU A 33 6.43 0.47 -4.20
CA LEU A 33 6.17 1.06 -5.53
C LEU A 33 6.46 2.57 -5.54
N GLY A 34 6.03 3.30 -4.50
CA GLY A 34 6.33 4.72 -4.36
C GLY A 34 7.83 5.02 -4.29
N ARG A 35 8.62 4.18 -3.60
CA ARG A 35 10.09 4.27 -3.55
C ARG A 35 10.71 4.03 -4.92
N ALA A 36 10.24 3.03 -5.66
CA ALA A 36 10.68 2.77 -7.02
C ALA A 36 10.36 3.95 -7.96
N ILE A 37 9.18 4.56 -7.82
CA ILE A 37 8.80 5.77 -8.56
C ILE A 37 9.74 6.94 -8.21
N LEU A 38 10.05 7.16 -6.92
CA LEU A 38 10.97 8.22 -6.49
C LEU A 38 12.37 8.02 -7.11
N LYS A 39 12.86 6.78 -7.16
CA LYS A 39 14.10 6.44 -7.84
C LYS A 39 14.05 6.73 -9.35
N ALA A 40 13.00 6.29 -10.04
CA ALA A 40 12.82 6.60 -11.45
C ALA A 40 12.81 8.12 -11.71
N ARG A 41 12.20 8.90 -10.81
CA ARG A 41 12.21 10.37 -10.86
C ARG A 41 13.60 10.95 -10.64
N SER A 42 14.41 10.40 -9.74
CA SER A 42 15.81 10.86 -9.54
C SER A 42 16.69 10.53 -10.75
N ASP A 43 16.35 9.46 -11.48
CA ASP A 43 17.03 9.06 -12.72
C ASP A 43 16.59 9.90 -13.94
N GLY A 44 15.75 10.93 -13.72
CA GLY A 44 15.31 11.88 -14.75
C GLY A 44 14.07 11.46 -15.54
N ILE A 45 13.42 10.33 -15.20
CA ILE A 45 12.23 9.87 -15.90
C ILE A 45 11.04 10.78 -15.54
N PRO A 46 10.34 11.39 -16.53
CA PRO A 46 9.17 12.22 -16.27
C PRO A 46 8.01 11.45 -15.61
N GLN A 47 7.26 12.13 -14.76
CA GLN A 47 6.08 11.53 -14.10
C GLN A 47 5.02 11.04 -15.09
N LYS A 48 4.90 11.72 -16.24
CA LYS A 48 3.98 11.34 -17.32
C LYS A 48 4.31 9.93 -17.80
N ASP A 49 5.58 9.68 -18.08
CA ASP A 49 6.03 8.42 -18.68
C ASP A 49 5.90 7.27 -17.66
N ILE A 50 6.19 7.54 -16.39
CA ILE A 50 5.91 6.59 -15.29
C ILE A 50 4.41 6.27 -15.20
N ALA A 51 3.56 7.28 -15.29
CA ALA A 51 2.10 7.09 -15.25
C ALA A 51 1.60 6.25 -16.43
N GLU A 52 2.16 6.45 -17.62
CA GLU A 52 1.85 5.67 -18.82
C GLU A 52 2.29 4.20 -18.66
N VAL A 53 3.53 3.94 -18.22
CA VAL A 53 4.05 2.58 -18.00
C VAL A 53 3.26 1.82 -16.94
N LEU A 54 2.90 2.49 -15.85
CA LEU A 54 2.15 1.88 -14.74
C LEU A 54 0.63 1.81 -15.01
N GLN A 55 0.14 2.37 -16.11
CA GLN A 55 -1.29 2.52 -16.40
C GLN A 55 -2.04 3.21 -15.24
N LEU A 56 -1.40 4.22 -14.66
CA LEU A 56 -1.96 5.02 -13.57
C LEU A 56 -2.17 6.46 -14.03
N THR A 57 -3.03 7.16 -13.33
CA THR A 57 -3.10 8.62 -13.45
C THR A 57 -1.88 9.27 -12.80
N ARG A 58 -1.49 10.46 -13.28
CA ARG A 58 -0.40 11.25 -12.65
C ARG A 58 -0.67 11.52 -11.17
N GLU A 59 -1.93 11.73 -10.80
CA GLU A 59 -2.33 11.94 -9.40
C GLU A 59 -2.13 10.67 -8.56
N GLN A 60 -2.43 9.48 -9.08
CA GLN A 60 -2.12 8.22 -8.39
C GLN A 60 -0.62 8.03 -8.20
N VAL A 61 0.19 8.31 -9.23
CA VAL A 61 1.65 8.29 -9.13
C VAL A 61 2.13 9.26 -8.04
N ARG A 62 1.61 10.49 -8.03
CA ARG A 62 1.93 11.49 -7.00
C ARG A 62 1.60 11.00 -5.58
N ARG A 63 0.43 10.38 -5.40
CA ARG A 63 0.01 9.84 -4.08
C ARG A 63 0.94 8.73 -3.59
N LEU A 64 1.41 7.85 -4.49
CA LEU A 64 2.38 6.80 -4.14
C LEU A 64 3.72 7.39 -3.73
N GLN A 65 4.21 8.41 -4.44
CA GLN A 65 5.43 9.13 -4.05
C GLN A 65 5.30 9.76 -2.66
N VAL A 66 4.21 10.48 -2.40
CA VAL A 66 3.95 11.11 -1.11
C VAL A 66 3.85 10.07 0.01
N ALA A 67 3.21 8.93 -0.24
CA ALA A 67 3.12 7.85 0.74
C ALA A 67 4.51 7.27 1.07
N ALA A 68 5.36 7.06 0.07
CA ALA A 68 6.72 6.59 0.26
C ALA A 68 7.60 7.61 1.01
N GLN A 69 7.47 8.90 0.68
CA GLN A 69 8.20 9.97 1.36
C GLN A 69 7.88 10.00 2.85
N LYS A 70 6.58 10.03 3.20
CA LYS A 70 6.12 10.01 4.59
C LYS A 70 6.58 8.78 5.35
N ALA A 71 6.64 7.62 4.68
CA ALA A 71 7.15 6.39 5.29
C ALA A 71 8.66 6.45 5.55
N GLY A 72 9.43 7.16 4.72
CA GLY A 72 10.85 7.44 4.95
C GLY A 72 11.05 8.38 6.14
N ASP A 73 10.33 9.49 6.18
CA ASP A 73 10.42 10.50 7.25
C ASP A 73 10.09 9.91 8.64
N THR A 74 9.15 8.97 8.70
CA THR A 74 8.76 8.27 9.94
C THR A 74 9.80 7.25 10.41
N ALA A 75 10.71 6.78 9.53
CA ALA A 75 11.76 5.83 9.90
C ALA A 75 13.02 6.53 10.46
N GLU A 76 13.17 7.83 10.21
CA GLU A 76 14.34 8.64 10.62
C GLU A 76 14.06 9.54 11.84
N SER A 77 12.83 9.53 12.36
CA SER A 77 12.40 10.24 13.59
C SER A 77 12.23 9.29 14.76
#